data_AF-A0A7L2IYG7-F1
#
_entry.id   AF-A0A7L2IYG7-F1
#
_cell.length_a   1.000
_cell.length_b   1.000
_cell.length_c   1.000
_cell.angle_alpha   90.00
_cell.angle_beta   90.00
_cell.angle_gamma   90.00
#
_symmetry.space_group_name_H-M   'P 1'
#
loop_
_entity.id
_entity.type
_entity.pdbx_description
1 polymer ?
#
loop_
_entity_poly.entity_id
_entity_poly.type
_entity_poly.pdbx_seq_one_letter_code
_entity_poly.pdbx_strand_id
1 'polypeptide(L)'
;LQAADLFMTLVFELRHLSLEALKALWQRSSFKCRDNWQPLIDGLPSCATEACITLMKEIIASGEVEEDKVEYFFWSLSFIPKPTSGMIESLAPLLKSSGASQNCFLGITALLHRFCSAYSSCDVVPAVQSVMRTLGKFLRGNCAVQDSEQQRKMQLVLKAIGNAGLAASSLAPVLSSCASLKSNPIGIRLAAIQAFRRIPCYIKVSDLLPAGD
;
A
#
# COMPACT_ATOMS: atom_id res chain seq x y z
N LEU A 1 -4.76 -22.70 23.96
CA LEU A 1 -3.92 -23.55 23.08
C LEU A 1 -4.74 -24.08 21.91
N GLN A 2 -5.78 -24.89 22.14
CA GLN A 2 -6.62 -25.46 21.07
C GLN A 2 -7.17 -24.44 20.03
N ALA A 3 -7.67 -23.28 20.46
CA ALA A 3 -8.20 -22.27 19.54
C ALA A 3 -7.12 -21.67 18.61
N ALA A 4 -5.89 -21.50 19.11
CA ALA A 4 -4.77 -21.00 18.32
C ALA A 4 -4.32 -22.05 17.30
N ASP A 5 -4.31 -23.34 17.67
CA ASP A 5 -3.95 -24.44 16.77
C ASP A 5 -4.98 -24.57 15.63
N LEU A 6 -6.27 -24.46 15.95
CA LEU A 6 -7.34 -24.47 14.95
C LEU A 6 -7.25 -23.26 14.00
N PHE A 7 -6.94 -22.08 14.53
CA PHE A 7 -6.74 -20.87 13.71
C PHE A 7 -5.53 -21.02 12.78
N MET A 8 -4.41 -21.54 13.28
CA MET A 8 -3.23 -21.78 12.44
C MET A 8 -3.50 -22.82 11.36
N THR A 9 -4.29 -23.86 11.68
CA THR A 9 -4.75 -24.85 10.70
C THR A 9 -5.61 -24.18 9.62
N LEU A 10 -6.57 -23.34 10.01
CA LEU A 10 -7.37 -22.57 9.06
C LEU A 10 -6.48 -21.72 8.14
N VAL A 11 -5.54 -20.94 8.69
CA VAL A 11 -4.62 -20.11 7.90
C VAL A 11 -3.79 -20.96 6.94
N PHE A 12 -3.34 -22.14 7.37
CA PHE A 12 -2.61 -23.07 6.51
C PHE A 12 -3.48 -23.56 5.34
N GLU A 13 -4.73 -23.95 5.59
CA GLU A 13 -5.65 -24.38 4.53
C GLU A 13 -5.97 -23.23 3.56
N LEU A 14 -6.22 -22.03 4.06
CA LEU A 14 -6.51 -20.84 3.23
C LEU A 14 -5.39 -20.55 2.22
N ARG A 15 -4.11 -20.80 2.58
CA ARG A 15 -2.96 -20.59 1.69
C ARG A 15 -2.98 -21.48 0.44
N HIS A 16 -3.65 -22.62 0.49
CA HIS A 16 -3.69 -23.59 -0.61
C HIS A 16 -4.92 -23.44 -1.50
N LEU A 17 -5.87 -22.58 -1.12
CA LEU A 17 -7.09 -22.37 -1.89
C LEU A 17 -6.84 -21.42 -3.08
N SER A 18 -7.47 -21.74 -4.21
CA SER A 18 -7.54 -20.82 -5.34
C SER A 18 -8.45 -19.63 -5.00
N LEU A 19 -8.37 -18.56 -5.80
CA LEU A 19 -9.24 -17.41 -5.65
C LEU A 19 -10.73 -17.82 -5.76
N GLU A 20 -11.07 -18.71 -6.68
CA GLU A 20 -12.43 -19.21 -6.88
C GLU A 20 -12.93 -19.98 -5.63
N ALA A 21 -12.08 -20.83 -5.07
CA ALA A 21 -12.40 -21.57 -3.85
C ALA A 21 -12.57 -20.64 -2.64
N LEU A 22 -11.71 -19.62 -2.50
CA LEU A 22 -11.83 -18.59 -1.46
C LEU A 22 -13.12 -17.78 -1.61
N LYS A 23 -13.49 -17.40 -2.84
CA LYS A 23 -14.77 -16.72 -3.12
C LYS A 23 -15.97 -17.59 -2.78
N ALA A 24 -15.96 -18.86 -3.17
CA ALA A 24 -17.03 -19.80 -2.84
C ALA A 24 -17.15 -19.99 -1.31
N LEU A 25 -16.02 -20.06 -0.60
CA LEU A 25 -15.99 -20.12 0.86
C LEU A 25 -16.56 -18.85 1.49
N TRP A 26 -16.14 -17.66 1.01
CA TRP A 26 -16.69 -16.38 1.45
C TRP A 26 -18.21 -16.35 1.30
N GLN A 27 -18.73 -16.59 0.10
CA GLN A 27 -20.17 -16.58 -0.19
C GLN A 27 -20.97 -17.56 0.68
N ARG A 28 -20.41 -18.74 0.98
CA ARG A 28 -21.06 -19.71 1.87
C ARG A 28 -21.04 -19.26 3.33
N SER A 29 -19.98 -18.60 3.78
CA SER A 29 -19.77 -18.18 5.17
C SER A 29 -20.45 -16.87 5.54
N SER A 30 -20.52 -15.91 4.60
CA SER A 30 -21.13 -14.59 4.76
C SER A 30 -22.65 -14.62 4.53
N PHE A 31 -23.20 -15.78 4.14
CA PHE A 31 -24.63 -15.95 4.00
C PHE A 31 -25.34 -15.73 5.34
N LYS A 32 -26.30 -14.79 5.34
CA LYS A 32 -26.99 -14.15 6.49
C LYS A 32 -27.57 -15.05 7.59
N CYS A 33 -27.57 -16.37 7.42
CA CYS A 33 -28.19 -17.30 8.37
C CYS A 33 -27.19 -18.00 9.30
N ARG A 34 -25.87 -17.74 9.20
CA ARG A 34 -24.87 -18.49 9.98
C ARG A 34 -23.84 -17.67 10.76
N ASP A 35 -23.63 -16.37 10.49
CA ASP A 35 -22.68 -15.48 11.21
C ASP A 35 -21.33 -16.14 11.62
N ASN A 36 -20.85 -17.09 10.82
CA ASN A 36 -19.63 -17.86 11.08
C ASN A 36 -18.47 -17.37 10.19
N TRP A 37 -18.58 -16.16 9.64
CA TRP A 37 -17.58 -15.57 8.75
C TRP A 37 -16.37 -15.02 9.51
N GLN A 38 -16.50 -14.76 10.81
CA GLN A 38 -15.47 -14.10 11.62
C GLN A 38 -14.09 -14.79 11.53
N PRO A 39 -13.98 -16.13 11.67
CA PRO A 39 -12.69 -16.82 11.55
C PRO A 39 -12.05 -16.65 10.17
N LEU A 40 -12.86 -16.56 9.11
CA LEU A 40 -12.37 -16.35 7.75
C LEU A 40 -11.84 -14.92 7.58
N ILE A 41 -12.58 -13.90 8.02
CA ILE A 41 -12.11 -12.50 8.00
C ILE A 41 -10.83 -12.34 8.81
N ASP A 42 -10.73 -12.96 9.98
CA ASP A 42 -9.54 -12.88 10.82
C ASP A 42 -8.34 -13.64 10.20
N GLY A 43 -8.62 -14.73 9.49
CA GLY A 43 -7.63 -15.59 8.84
C GLY A 43 -7.06 -15.04 7.54
N LEU A 44 -7.85 -14.31 6.74
CA LEU A 44 -7.45 -13.78 5.42
C LEU A 44 -6.16 -12.94 5.48
N PRO A 45 -6.01 -11.97 6.41
CA PRO A 45 -4.76 -11.25 6.64
C PRO A 45 -3.52 -12.12 6.88
N SER A 46 -3.69 -13.28 7.53
CA SER A 46 -2.59 -14.18 7.90
C SER A 46 -2.24 -15.19 6.80
N CYS A 47 -3.13 -15.37 5.82
CA CYS A 47 -2.92 -16.24 4.66
C CYS A 47 -1.77 -15.71 3.78
N ALA A 48 -1.73 -14.41 3.51
CA ALA A 48 -0.65 -13.72 2.80
C ALA A 48 -0.30 -14.31 1.41
N THR A 49 -1.30 -14.79 0.65
CA THR A 49 -1.19 -15.18 -0.76
C THR A 49 -1.86 -14.14 -1.67
N GLU A 50 -1.53 -14.13 -2.97
CA GLU A 50 -2.18 -13.24 -3.95
C GLU A 50 -3.69 -13.43 -4.02
N ALA A 51 -4.15 -14.69 -3.89
CA ALA A 51 -5.57 -15.02 -3.90
C ALA A 51 -6.29 -14.44 -2.66
N CYS A 52 -5.69 -14.56 -1.47
CA CYS A 52 -6.21 -13.97 -0.25
C CYS A 52 -6.25 -12.43 -0.32
N ILE A 53 -5.21 -11.79 -0.87
CA ILE A 53 -5.18 -10.33 -1.07
C ILE A 53 -6.24 -9.87 -2.07
N THR A 54 -6.45 -10.63 -3.14
CA THR A 54 -7.48 -10.30 -4.13
C THR A 54 -8.89 -10.44 -3.55
N LEU A 55 -9.14 -11.48 -2.74
CA LEU A 55 -10.41 -11.59 -2.01
C LEU A 55 -10.58 -10.45 -1.00
N MET A 56 -9.56 -10.10 -0.22
CA MET A 56 -9.62 -8.95 0.70
C MET A 56 -9.99 -7.65 -0.03
N LYS A 57 -9.38 -7.40 -1.20
CA LYS A 57 -9.71 -6.25 -2.05
C LYS A 57 -11.17 -6.27 -2.51
N GLU A 58 -11.70 -7.42 -2.91
CA GLU A 58 -13.10 -7.56 -3.33
C GLU A 58 -14.08 -7.32 -2.17
N ILE A 59 -13.75 -7.82 -0.97
CA ILE A 59 -14.52 -7.56 0.26
C ILE A 59 -14.51 -6.07 0.61
N ILE A 60 -13.35 -5.40 0.51
CA ILE A 60 -13.26 -3.94 0.71
C ILE A 60 -14.13 -3.20 -0.32
N ALA A 61 -14.12 -3.66 -1.57
CA ALA A 61 -14.88 -3.02 -2.65
C ALA A 61 -16.39 -3.27 -2.57
N SER A 62 -16.84 -4.35 -1.92
CA SER A 62 -18.27 -4.63 -1.73
C SER A 62 -18.92 -3.73 -0.68
N GLY A 63 -18.14 -3.24 0.29
CA GLY A 63 -18.65 -2.44 1.41
C GLY A 63 -19.52 -3.25 2.39
N GLU A 64 -19.43 -4.59 2.33
CA GLU A 64 -20.26 -5.50 3.14
C GLU A 64 -19.72 -5.73 4.56
N VAL A 65 -18.51 -5.26 4.86
CA VAL A 65 -17.81 -5.50 6.13
C VAL A 65 -17.54 -4.18 6.84
N GLU A 66 -17.55 -4.21 8.17
CA GLU A 66 -17.34 -3.07 9.04
C GLU A 66 -15.97 -2.39 8.82
N GLU A 67 -15.93 -1.08 9.06
CA GLU A 67 -14.75 -0.24 8.82
C GLU A 67 -13.53 -0.72 9.61
N ASP A 68 -13.69 -1.19 10.84
CA ASP A 68 -12.58 -1.69 11.67
C ASP A 68 -11.90 -2.93 11.05
N LYS A 69 -12.66 -3.81 10.39
CA LYS A 69 -12.11 -4.97 9.67
C LYS A 69 -11.36 -4.55 8.41
N VAL A 70 -11.90 -3.57 7.68
CA VAL A 70 -11.22 -2.98 6.51
C VAL A 70 -9.89 -2.33 6.92
N GLU A 71 -9.89 -1.58 8.03
CA GLU A 71 -8.67 -0.96 8.55
C GLU A 71 -7.65 -2.02 9.02
N TYR A 72 -8.11 -3.12 9.63
CA TYR A 72 -7.27 -4.26 9.98
C TYR A 72 -6.64 -4.92 8.75
N PHE A 73 -7.39 -5.08 7.66
CA PHE A 73 -6.87 -5.59 6.40
C PHE A 73 -5.69 -4.76 5.90
N PHE A 74 -5.84 -3.44 5.84
CA PHE A 74 -4.76 -2.57 5.41
C PHE A 74 -3.56 -2.58 6.35
N TRP A 75 -3.79 -2.63 7.66
CA TRP A 75 -2.70 -2.72 8.65
C TRP A 75 -1.88 -4.00 8.47
N SER A 76 -2.56 -5.12 8.24
CA SER A 76 -1.94 -6.44 8.07
C SER A 76 -0.96 -6.54 6.90
N LEU A 77 -1.13 -5.71 5.86
CA LEU A 77 -0.25 -5.68 4.68
C LEU A 77 1.21 -5.43 5.05
N SER A 78 1.47 -4.69 6.14
CA SER A 78 2.82 -4.41 6.64
C SER A 78 3.56 -5.65 7.13
N PHE A 79 2.82 -6.73 7.44
CA PHE A 79 3.36 -7.95 8.03
C PHE A 79 3.58 -9.07 7.01
N ILE A 80 3.14 -8.91 5.76
CA ILE A 80 3.33 -9.91 4.69
C ILE A 80 4.83 -10.12 4.45
N PRO A 81 5.42 -11.30 4.73
CA PRO A 81 6.88 -11.48 4.76
C PRO A 81 7.52 -11.40 3.37
N LYS A 82 6.85 -11.92 2.34
CA LYS A 82 7.33 -11.95 0.96
C LYS A 82 6.25 -11.40 0.02
N PRO A 83 6.08 -10.07 -0.06
CA PRO A 83 5.14 -9.48 -1.00
C PRO A 83 5.50 -9.84 -2.45
N THR A 84 4.50 -9.90 -3.32
CA THR A 84 4.69 -10.11 -4.76
C THR A 84 4.21 -8.90 -5.56
N SER A 85 4.60 -8.83 -6.83
CA SER A 85 4.09 -7.79 -7.74
C SER A 85 2.58 -7.92 -7.97
N GLY A 86 2.03 -9.14 -8.00
CA GLY A 86 0.60 -9.38 -8.16
C GLY A 86 -0.23 -8.84 -6.98
N MET A 87 0.27 -8.94 -5.74
CA MET A 87 -0.37 -8.31 -4.58
C MET A 87 -0.44 -6.78 -4.73
N ILE A 88 0.66 -6.16 -5.16
CA ILE A 88 0.74 -4.71 -5.37
C ILE A 88 -0.23 -4.28 -6.48
N GLU A 89 -0.24 -5.02 -7.59
CA GLU A 89 -1.12 -4.75 -8.73
C GLU A 89 -2.59 -4.86 -8.34
N SER A 90 -2.95 -5.89 -7.58
CA SER A 90 -4.34 -6.12 -7.13
C SER A 90 -4.86 -4.96 -6.27
N LEU A 91 -4.02 -4.42 -5.37
CA LEU A 91 -4.38 -3.37 -4.42
C LEU A 91 -4.25 -1.94 -4.99
N ALA A 92 -3.39 -1.71 -5.98
CA ALA A 92 -3.13 -0.38 -6.54
C ALA A 92 -4.39 0.44 -6.92
N PRO A 93 -5.48 -0.15 -7.47
CA PRO A 93 -6.71 0.58 -7.76
C PRO A 93 -7.37 1.22 -6.53
N LEU A 94 -7.19 0.65 -5.32
CA LEU A 94 -7.80 1.17 -4.10
C LEU A 94 -7.28 2.57 -3.73
N LEU A 95 -6.07 2.94 -4.14
CA LEU A 95 -5.53 4.29 -3.93
C LEU A 95 -6.25 5.38 -4.73
N LYS A 96 -7.04 4.98 -5.74
CA LYS A 96 -7.79 5.89 -6.61
C LYS A 96 -9.25 6.06 -6.18
N SER A 97 -9.72 5.30 -5.18
CA SER A 97 -11.09 5.44 -4.70
C SER A 97 -11.27 6.75 -3.92
N SER A 98 -12.44 7.39 -4.09
CA SER A 98 -12.77 8.66 -3.43
C SER A 98 -12.80 8.55 -1.89
N GLY A 99 -13.04 7.34 -1.36
CA GLY A 99 -13.05 7.02 0.07
C GLY A 99 -11.79 6.34 0.59
N ALA A 100 -10.66 6.37 -0.13
CA ALA A 100 -9.44 5.69 0.32
C ALA A 100 -8.94 6.24 1.67
N SER A 101 -8.99 5.39 2.70
CA SER A 101 -8.63 5.72 4.08
C SER A 101 -7.12 5.96 4.28
N GLN A 102 -6.74 6.50 5.43
CA GLN A 102 -5.32 6.64 5.80
C GLN A 102 -4.61 5.29 5.77
N ASN A 103 -5.20 4.23 6.33
CA ASN A 103 -4.55 2.92 6.35
C ASN A 103 -4.47 2.31 4.96
N CYS A 104 -5.39 2.59 4.04
CA CYS A 104 -5.24 2.23 2.63
C CYS A 104 -3.92 2.76 2.04
N PHE A 105 -3.66 4.06 2.17
CA PHE A 105 -2.40 4.66 1.69
C PHE A 105 -1.17 4.10 2.39
N LEU A 106 -1.20 3.99 3.71
CA LEU A 106 -0.04 3.57 4.50
C LEU A 106 0.25 2.07 4.35
N GLY A 107 -0.77 1.22 4.35
CA GLY A 107 -0.65 -0.23 4.21
C GLY A 107 -0.13 -0.63 2.83
N ILE A 108 -0.69 -0.06 1.76
CA ILE A 108 -0.23 -0.36 0.39
C ILE A 108 1.22 0.11 0.18
N THR A 109 1.59 1.28 0.70
CA THR A 109 2.98 1.77 0.59
C THR A 109 3.96 1.03 1.51
N ALA A 110 3.51 0.48 2.64
CA ALA A 110 4.32 -0.41 3.47
C ALA A 110 4.61 -1.74 2.74
N LEU A 111 3.60 -2.31 2.10
CA LEU A 111 3.75 -3.50 1.26
C LEU A 111 4.77 -3.26 0.14
N LEU A 112 4.64 -2.10 -0.52
CA LEU A 112 5.55 -1.67 -1.59
C LEU A 112 6.99 -1.53 -1.11
N HIS A 113 7.19 -0.89 0.06
CA HIS A 113 8.51 -0.76 0.65
C HIS A 113 9.14 -2.11 0.96
N ARG A 114 8.37 -3.05 1.51
CA ARG A 114 8.87 -4.40 1.81
C ARG A 114 9.21 -5.17 0.52
N PHE A 115 8.39 -5.07 -0.52
CA PHE A 115 8.70 -5.62 -1.85
C PHE A 115 10.02 -5.05 -2.40
N CYS A 116 10.15 -3.73 -2.44
CA CYS A 116 11.32 -3.05 -2.96
C CYS A 116 12.59 -3.23 -2.11
N SER A 117 12.45 -3.54 -0.81
CA SER A 117 13.59 -3.83 0.05
C SER A 117 14.17 -5.23 -0.22
N ALA A 118 13.37 -6.15 -0.76
CA ALA A 118 13.79 -7.51 -1.09
C ALA A 118 14.20 -7.70 -2.56
N TYR A 119 13.84 -6.76 -3.46
CA TYR A 119 14.04 -6.88 -4.90
C TYR A 119 14.82 -5.67 -5.46
N SER A 120 16.03 -5.91 -5.97
CA SER A 120 16.99 -4.86 -6.35
C SER A 120 16.53 -3.95 -7.49
N SER A 121 15.72 -4.47 -8.42
CA SER A 121 15.24 -3.73 -9.60
C SER A 121 13.74 -3.44 -9.50
N CYS A 122 13.28 -3.03 -8.33
CA CYS A 122 11.84 -2.82 -8.11
C CYS A 122 11.28 -1.61 -8.88
N ASP A 123 12.13 -0.67 -9.27
CA ASP A 123 11.79 0.55 -10.00
C ASP A 123 11.29 0.30 -11.43
N VAL A 124 11.69 -0.84 -12.03
CA VAL A 124 11.22 -1.26 -13.37
C VAL A 124 9.95 -2.11 -13.33
N VAL A 125 9.46 -2.49 -12.14
CA VAL A 125 8.26 -3.33 -12.00
C VAL A 125 7.00 -2.51 -12.33
N PRO A 126 6.17 -2.91 -13.31
CA PRO A 126 5.01 -2.12 -13.76
C PRO A 126 4.01 -1.79 -12.63
N ALA A 127 3.77 -2.73 -11.72
CA ALA A 127 2.90 -2.54 -10.56
C ALA A 127 3.41 -1.41 -9.65
N VAL A 128 4.72 -1.38 -9.37
CA VAL A 128 5.37 -0.34 -8.55
C VAL A 128 5.24 1.02 -9.23
N GLN A 129 5.58 1.09 -10.52
CA GLN A 129 5.45 2.32 -11.29
C GLN A 129 4.01 2.84 -11.35
N SER A 130 3.02 1.93 -11.42
CA SER A 130 1.59 2.30 -11.40
C SER A 130 1.18 2.97 -10.08
N VAL A 131 1.67 2.45 -8.95
CA VAL A 131 1.45 3.07 -7.63
C VAL A 131 2.16 4.42 -7.55
N MET A 132 3.43 4.53 -7.97
CA MET A 132 4.17 5.79 -7.95
C MET A 132 3.57 6.85 -8.87
N ARG A 133 3.06 6.47 -10.06
CA ARG A 133 2.30 7.37 -10.92
C ARG A 133 1.02 7.86 -10.25
N THR A 134 0.32 6.98 -9.51
CA THR A 134 -0.88 7.36 -8.75
C THR A 134 -0.52 8.38 -7.66
N LEU A 135 0.50 8.10 -6.84
CA LEU A 135 0.95 9.03 -5.80
C LEU A 135 1.48 10.35 -6.37
N GLY A 136 2.24 10.31 -7.46
CA GLY A 136 2.78 11.50 -8.12
C GLY A 136 1.70 12.43 -8.69
N LYS A 137 0.51 11.92 -9.04
CA LYS A 137 -0.62 12.78 -9.47
C LYS A 137 -1.09 13.71 -8.36
N PHE A 138 -1.02 13.29 -7.11
CA PHE A 138 -1.39 14.13 -5.97
C PHE A 138 -0.38 15.27 -5.75
N LEU A 139 0.90 15.08 -6.10
CA LEU A 139 1.94 16.09 -5.93
C LEU A 139 1.95 17.18 -7.03
N ARG A 140 1.08 17.07 -8.05
CA ARG A 140 1.00 18.06 -9.14
C ARG A 140 0.76 19.46 -8.56
N GLY A 141 1.35 20.47 -9.20
CA GLY A 141 1.35 21.84 -8.67
C GLY A 141 2.33 22.04 -7.51
N ASN A 142 3.36 21.21 -7.40
CA ASN A 142 4.39 21.28 -6.35
C ASN A 142 3.82 21.30 -4.93
N CYS A 143 2.87 20.41 -4.66
CA CYS A 143 2.17 20.29 -3.39
C CYS A 143 1.38 21.54 -2.94
N ALA A 144 1.00 22.42 -3.87
CA ALA A 144 0.11 23.52 -3.59
C ALA A 144 -1.26 23.00 -3.10
N VAL A 145 -1.79 23.63 -2.05
CA VAL A 145 -3.08 23.30 -1.44
C VAL A 145 -3.85 24.59 -1.18
N GLN A 146 -5.17 24.53 -1.29
CA GLN A 146 -6.07 25.69 -1.16
C GLN A 146 -6.76 25.73 0.20
N ASP A 147 -6.98 24.58 0.82
CA ASP A 147 -7.74 24.45 2.07
C ASP A 147 -7.13 23.41 3.01
N SER A 148 -7.69 23.35 4.23
CA SER A 148 -7.20 22.47 5.29
C SER A 148 -7.41 20.97 5.00
N GLU A 149 -8.40 20.61 4.21
CA GLU A 149 -8.69 19.21 3.84
C GLU A 149 -7.65 18.72 2.83
N GLN A 150 -7.40 19.52 1.78
CA GLN A 150 -6.33 19.29 0.82
C GLN A 150 -4.97 19.23 1.51
N GLN A 151 -4.72 20.08 2.51
CA GLN A 151 -3.50 20.02 3.31
C GLN A 151 -3.36 18.68 4.05
N ARG A 152 -4.41 18.21 4.75
CA ARG A 152 -4.40 16.90 5.44
C ARG A 152 -4.17 15.76 4.46
N LYS A 153 -4.85 15.78 3.30
CA LYS A 153 -4.69 14.76 2.26
C LYS A 153 -3.27 14.77 1.69
N MET A 154 -2.70 15.94 1.40
CA MET A 154 -1.33 16.08 0.91
C MET A 154 -0.32 15.57 1.93
N GLN A 155 -0.48 15.86 3.23
CA GLN A 155 0.37 15.32 4.28
C GLN A 155 0.31 13.79 4.35
N LEU A 156 -0.88 13.20 4.23
CA LEU A 156 -1.06 11.75 4.15
C LEU A 156 -0.33 11.16 2.94
N VAL A 157 -0.47 11.77 1.77
CA VAL A 157 0.21 11.33 0.54
C VAL A 157 1.72 11.41 0.70
N LEU A 158 2.27 12.51 1.21
CA LEU A 158 3.70 12.67 1.47
C LEU A 158 4.22 11.61 2.45
N LYS A 159 3.44 11.31 3.51
CA LYS A 159 3.74 10.22 4.44
C LYS A 159 3.75 8.86 3.75
N ALA A 160 2.78 8.58 2.87
CA ALA A 160 2.71 7.34 2.11
C ALA A 160 3.90 7.20 1.14
N ILE A 161 4.27 8.28 0.45
CA ILE A 161 5.46 8.33 -0.42
C ILE A 161 6.73 8.04 0.38
N GLY A 162 6.91 8.69 1.54
CA GLY A 162 8.05 8.39 2.41
C GLY A 162 8.05 6.97 2.97
N ASN A 163 6.86 6.41 3.22
CA ASN A 163 6.72 5.04 3.69
C ASN A 163 7.14 4.02 2.61
N ALA A 164 6.87 4.31 1.33
CA ALA A 164 7.25 3.51 0.18
C ALA A 164 8.78 3.36 -0.02
N GLY A 165 9.58 4.27 0.53
CA GLY A 165 11.05 4.20 0.53
C GLY A 165 11.66 4.19 -0.87
N LEU A 166 12.53 3.22 -1.17
CA LEU A 166 13.21 3.06 -2.47
C LEU A 166 12.27 3.19 -3.67
N ALA A 167 11.03 2.70 -3.58
CA ALA A 167 10.05 2.80 -4.66
C ALA A 167 9.76 4.26 -5.08
N ALA A 168 9.84 5.20 -4.13
CA ALA A 168 9.53 6.61 -4.34
C ALA A 168 10.69 7.42 -4.95
N SER A 169 11.81 6.79 -5.32
CA SER A 169 12.98 7.49 -5.85
C SER A 169 12.66 8.39 -7.06
N SER A 170 11.74 7.97 -7.93
CA SER A 170 11.31 8.77 -9.09
C SER A 170 10.57 10.07 -8.72
N LEU A 171 10.10 10.20 -7.47
CA LEU A 171 9.37 11.38 -7.00
C LEU A 171 10.29 12.38 -6.27
N ALA A 172 11.57 12.05 -6.07
CA ALA A 172 12.53 12.90 -5.37
C ALA A 172 12.61 14.34 -5.89
N PRO A 173 12.62 14.63 -7.21
CA PRO A 173 12.64 16.01 -7.70
C PRO A 173 11.44 16.84 -7.25
N VAL A 174 10.24 16.26 -7.32
CA VAL A 174 9.01 16.97 -6.91
C VAL A 174 8.96 17.15 -5.40
N LEU A 175 9.39 16.16 -4.61
CA LEU A 175 9.49 16.28 -3.16
C LEU A 175 10.44 17.41 -2.74
N SER A 176 11.56 17.56 -3.46
CA SER A 176 12.52 18.65 -3.23
C SER A 176 11.89 20.02 -3.47
N SER A 177 11.13 20.16 -4.56
CA SER A 177 10.34 21.36 -4.85
C SER A 177 9.31 21.63 -3.74
N CYS A 178 8.55 20.62 -3.32
CA CYS A 178 7.55 20.76 -2.27
C CYS A 178 8.14 21.22 -0.92
N ALA A 179 9.33 20.74 -0.58
CA ALA A 179 10.05 21.12 0.64
C ALA A 179 10.59 22.57 0.60
N SER A 180 11.05 23.01 -0.58
CA SER A 180 11.78 24.26 -0.76
C SER A 180 10.88 25.47 -1.04
N LEU A 181 9.71 25.25 -1.66
CA LEU A 181 8.79 26.34 -2.00
C LEU A 181 8.17 26.97 -0.74
N LYS A 182 8.51 28.25 -0.49
CA LYS A 182 8.02 29.02 0.66
C LYS A 182 6.50 29.28 0.63
N SER A 183 5.87 29.18 -0.54
CA SER A 183 4.42 29.29 -0.70
C SER A 183 3.66 28.11 -0.10
N ASN A 184 4.31 26.96 0.09
CA ASN A 184 3.68 25.80 0.72
C ASN A 184 3.60 25.98 2.24
N PRO A 185 2.49 25.55 2.89
CA PRO A 185 2.38 25.56 4.34
C PRO A 185 3.53 24.81 5.00
N ILE A 186 3.96 25.27 6.18
CA ILE A 186 5.08 24.67 6.90
C ILE A 186 4.90 23.17 7.14
N GLY A 187 3.67 22.73 7.41
CA GLY A 187 3.35 21.31 7.57
C GLY A 187 3.53 20.48 6.30
N ILE A 188 3.32 21.06 5.11
CA ILE A 188 3.59 20.38 3.82
C ILE A 188 5.09 20.29 3.59
N ARG A 189 5.82 21.38 3.81
CA ARG A 189 7.28 21.41 3.66
C ARG A 189 7.96 20.40 4.57
N LEU A 190 7.54 20.33 5.84
CA LEU A 190 8.06 19.36 6.80
C LEU A 190 7.73 17.92 6.39
N ALA A 191 6.49 17.64 5.96
CA ALA A 191 6.11 16.32 5.49
C ALA A 191 6.90 15.90 4.24
N ALA A 192 7.19 16.83 3.32
CA ALA A 192 8.02 16.58 2.15
C ALA A 192 9.48 16.26 2.53
N ILE A 193 10.06 16.97 3.50
CA ILE A 193 11.39 16.65 4.05
C ILE A 193 11.38 15.25 4.69
N GLN A 194 10.37 14.95 5.51
CA GLN A 194 10.24 13.64 6.16
C GLN A 194 10.08 12.49 5.16
N ALA A 195 9.50 12.75 3.99
CA ALA A 195 9.34 11.75 2.94
C ALA A 195 10.68 11.21 2.40
N PHE A 196 11.76 12.00 2.48
CA PHE A 196 13.09 11.56 2.04
C PHE A 196 13.74 10.52 2.95
N ARG A 197 13.26 10.31 4.18
CA ARG A 197 13.92 9.47 5.20
C ARG A 197 14.30 8.05 4.72
N ARG A 198 13.53 7.46 3.80
CA ARG A 198 13.74 6.10 3.27
C ARG A 198 14.02 6.09 1.76
N ILE A 199 14.16 7.24 1.13
CA ILE A 199 14.54 7.36 -0.28
C ILE A 199 16.07 7.40 -0.31
N PRO A 200 16.76 6.54 -1.09
CA PRO A 200 18.21 6.57 -1.15
C PRO A 200 18.74 7.91 -1.62
N CYS A 201 19.72 8.44 -0.89
CA CYS A 201 20.54 9.55 -1.33
C CYS A 201 21.72 9.00 -2.14
N TYR A 202 21.54 8.66 -3.42
CA TYR A 202 22.70 8.38 -4.27
C TYR A 202 22.69 9.25 -5.52
N ILE A 203 23.85 9.82 -5.81
CA ILE A 203 24.23 10.25 -7.14
C ILE A 203 24.59 8.96 -7.89
N LYS A 204 23.95 8.65 -9.02
CA LYS A 204 24.41 7.53 -9.82
C LYS A 204 25.81 7.88 -10.33
N VAL A 205 26.79 7.00 -10.11
CA VAL A 205 28.15 7.18 -10.63
C VAL A 205 28.16 7.25 -12.17
N SER A 206 27.17 6.65 -12.85
CA SER A 206 26.95 6.81 -14.29
C SER A 206 26.65 8.25 -14.72
N ASP A 207 26.12 9.08 -13.81
CA ASP A 207 25.83 10.48 -14.06
C ASP A 207 27.03 11.38 -13.71
N LEU A 208 28.11 10.80 -13.17
CA LEU A 208 29.37 11.46 -12.80
C LEU A 208 30.52 11.15 -13.76
N LEU A 209 30.36 10.17 -14.65
CA LEU A 209 31.36 9.88 -15.69
C LEU A 209 30.96 10.61 -16.98
N PRO A 210 31.74 11.56 -17.48
CA PRO A 210 31.55 12.03 -18.84
C PRO A 210 31.64 10.83 -19.78
N ALA A 211 30.71 10.75 -20.73
CA ALA A 211 30.80 9.79 -21.83
C ALA A 211 32.20 9.92 -22.43
N GLY A 212 33.02 8.89 -22.27
CA GLY A 212 34.37 8.87 -22.83
C GLY A 212 34.29 8.93 -24.34
N ASP A 213 35.05 9.86 -24.91
CA ASP A 213 35.34 9.97 -26.35
C ASP A 213 36.02 8.70 -26.91
#